data_AF-A0A8H7V038-F1
#
_entry.id   AF-A0A8H7V038-F1
#
_cell.length_a   1.000
_cell.length_b   1.000
_cell.length_c   1.000
_cell.angle_alpha   90.00
_cell.angle_beta   90.00
_cell.angle_gamma   90.00
#
_symmetry.space_group_name_H-M   'P 1'
#
loop_
_entity.id
_entity.type
_entity.pdbx_description
1 polymer ?
#
loop_
_entity_poly.entity_id
_entity_poly.type
_entity_poly.pdbx_seq_one_letter_code
_entity_poly.pdbx_strand_id
1 'polypeptide(L)'
;MQLQEFPFELLLQVLSHLNYKDVLSFVQCNTTLYNRSMQESFWFDLCRLHGIHYNHPDSSWKELYQSNELTKMCPHLDQSLFDALSGKKQLLWTRPFSKTGNYSLCLHPSCDYFGESDQYNNHYHHHKHAIVLKLSPLHTLELWCNSCVKAIGFNSFANHLNNGLKTEHYFMKKLVQDIATFKPTEDDDLLQSYIDKGRQSIEYTLYQIQSRYSSMHIVDKKWYDSWLAFISGKSKVCPGSLTNEKLFLPEGLKLDPTLTLGTDFELVGSLTRWYIERVYGIKEGKIISANDLPNDADYCKMIHKIKIRQQMNHATRYPTTILIE
;
A
#
# COMPACT_ATOMS: atom_id res chain seq x y z
N MET A 1 -31.37 29.90 22.14
CA MET A 1 -30.30 30.11 21.16
C MET A 1 -29.90 28.74 20.64
N GLN A 2 -30.32 28.41 19.42
CA GLN A 2 -30.03 27.09 18.85
C GLN A 2 -28.59 27.10 18.36
N LEU A 3 -27.80 26.05 18.64
CA LEU A 3 -26.42 25.89 18.14
C LEU A 3 -26.29 26.06 16.62
N GLN A 4 -27.41 25.99 15.89
CA GLN A 4 -27.54 26.22 14.45
C GLN A 4 -27.38 27.70 14.05
N GLU A 5 -27.49 28.64 14.99
CA GLU A 5 -27.37 30.09 14.74
C GLU A 5 -25.94 30.61 14.91
N PHE A 6 -25.00 29.76 15.38
CA PHE A 6 -23.62 30.17 15.55
C PHE A 6 -22.89 30.28 14.20
N PRO A 7 -22.10 31.35 14.00
CA PRO A 7 -21.12 31.41 12.93
C PRO A 7 -20.24 30.16 12.91
N PHE A 8 -20.00 29.66 11.70
CA PHE A 8 -19.29 28.39 11.46
C PHE A 8 -17.89 28.38 12.06
N GLU A 9 -17.22 29.52 12.03
CA GLU A 9 -15.88 29.76 12.55
C GLU A 9 -15.85 29.58 14.07
N LEU A 10 -16.90 29.99 14.77
CA LEU A 10 -17.03 29.81 16.23
C LEU A 10 -17.31 28.36 16.59
N LEU A 11 -18.11 27.65 15.78
CA LEU A 11 -18.34 26.22 15.95
C LEU A 11 -17.06 25.42 15.73
N LEU A 12 -16.27 25.75 14.71
CA LEU A 12 -14.95 25.15 14.48
C LEU A 12 -13.97 25.41 15.63
N GLN A 13 -13.96 26.62 16.20
CA GLN A 13 -13.16 26.91 17.39
C GLN A 13 -13.59 26.06 18.58
N VAL A 14 -14.90 25.90 18.82
CA VAL A 14 -15.41 25.02 19.88
C VAL A 14 -14.96 23.58 19.64
N LEU A 15 -15.11 23.06 18.41
CA LEU A 15 -14.64 21.73 18.03
C LEU A 15 -13.14 21.56 18.24
N SER A 16 -12.35 22.61 18.01
CA SER A 16 -10.89 22.56 18.16
C SER A 16 -10.41 22.38 19.60
N HIS A 17 -11.30 22.52 20.57
CA HIS A 17 -11.02 22.29 21.98
C HIS A 17 -11.58 20.96 22.49
N LEU A 18 -12.27 20.19 21.63
CA LEU A 18 -12.84 18.90 21.98
C LEU A 18 -11.88 17.76 21.59
N ASN A 19 -11.96 16.65 22.32
CA ASN A 19 -11.28 15.42 21.91
C ASN A 19 -12.06 14.74 20.77
N TYR A 20 -11.42 13.78 20.08
CA TYR A 20 -12.00 13.08 18.92
C TYR A 20 -13.39 12.46 19.17
N LYS A 21 -13.63 11.87 20.36
CA LYS A 21 -14.93 11.23 20.67
C LYS A 21 -16.03 12.27 20.83
N ASP A 22 -15.71 13.41 21.43
CA ASP A 22 -16.64 14.51 21.65
C ASP A 22 -16.94 15.25 20.34
N VAL A 23 -15.94 15.43 19.47
CA VAL A 23 -16.13 15.97 18.11
C VAL A 23 -17.11 15.12 17.32
N LEU A 24 -16.92 13.79 17.30
CA LEU A 24 -17.82 12.88 16.58
C LEU A 24 -19.25 12.92 17.10
N SER A 25 -19.41 12.88 18.42
CA SER A 25 -20.73 12.94 19.06
C SER A 25 -21.43 14.27 18.76
N PHE A 26 -20.68 15.38 18.80
CA PHE A 26 -21.19 16.71 18.53
C PHE A 26 -21.61 16.89 17.05
N VAL A 27 -20.82 16.35 16.11
CA VAL A 27 -21.14 16.34 14.67
C VAL A 27 -22.39 15.51 14.39
N GLN A 28 -22.56 14.35 15.04
CA GLN A 28 -23.73 13.48 14.84
C GLN A 28 -25.03 14.08 15.38
N CYS A 29 -24.96 14.85 16.47
CA CYS A 29 -26.13 15.47 17.09
C CYS A 29 -26.57 16.79 16.43
N ASN A 30 -25.78 17.34 15.50
CA ASN A 30 -26.09 18.60 14.81
C ASN A 30 -26.12 18.38 13.30
N THR A 31 -27.33 18.27 12.72
CA THR A 31 -27.52 18.02 11.28
C THR A 31 -26.88 19.07 10.37
N THR A 32 -26.80 20.33 10.80
CA THR A 32 -26.16 21.40 10.01
C THR A 32 -24.64 21.23 10.00
N LEU A 33 -24.07 20.94 11.16
CA LEU A 33 -22.65 20.66 11.31
C LEU A 33 -22.26 19.33 10.68
N TYR A 34 -23.14 18.32 10.74
CA TYR A 34 -23.02 17.05 10.03
C TYR A 34 -22.91 17.28 8.53
N ASN A 35 -23.86 18.02 7.95
CA ASN A 35 -23.86 18.36 6.53
C ASN A 35 -22.61 19.16 6.14
N ARG A 36 -22.13 20.06 7.00
CA ARG A 36 -20.85 20.76 6.77
C ARG A 36 -19.62 19.87 6.95
N SER A 37 -19.65 18.92 7.88
CA SER A 37 -18.58 17.92 8.02
C SER A 37 -18.51 16.98 6.81
N MET A 38 -19.51 16.97 5.94
CA MET A 38 -19.42 16.31 4.64
C MET A 38 -18.61 17.13 3.62
N GLN A 39 -18.37 18.42 3.86
CA GLN A 39 -17.57 19.28 2.99
C GLN A 39 -16.08 19.20 3.40
N GLU A 40 -15.16 19.12 2.43
CA GLU A 40 -13.71 19.03 2.71
C GLU A 40 -13.15 20.31 3.35
N SER A 41 -13.70 21.47 3.01
CA SER A 41 -13.33 22.76 3.62
C SER A 41 -13.45 22.74 5.15
N PHE A 42 -14.42 21.98 5.70
CA PHE A 42 -14.58 21.80 7.13
C PHE A 42 -13.36 21.16 7.80
N TRP A 43 -12.84 20.09 7.21
CA TRP A 43 -11.72 19.33 7.78
C TRP A 43 -10.40 20.07 7.57
N PHE A 44 -10.25 20.72 6.41
CA PHE A 44 -9.14 21.63 6.14
C PHE A 44 -9.04 22.71 7.24
N ASP A 45 -10.15 23.41 7.51
CA ASP A 45 -10.18 24.48 8.50
C ASP A 45 -9.94 23.97 9.93
N LEU A 46 -10.50 22.80 10.28
CA LEU A 46 -10.31 22.19 11.61
C LEU A 46 -8.85 21.78 11.84
N CYS A 47 -8.21 21.12 10.88
CA CYS A 47 -6.80 20.73 11.00
C CYS A 47 -5.88 21.95 11.09
N ARG A 48 -6.15 23.01 10.29
CA ARG A 48 -5.41 24.27 10.37
C ARG A 48 -5.48 24.89 11.77
N LEU A 49 -6.67 24.89 12.40
CA LEU A 49 -6.86 25.44 13.74
C LEU A 49 -6.12 24.65 14.84
N HIS A 50 -5.91 23.34 14.64
CA HIS A 50 -5.11 22.51 15.54
C HIS A 50 -3.61 22.55 15.27
N GLY A 51 -3.14 23.34 14.29
CA GLY A 51 -1.74 23.29 13.85
C GLY A 51 -1.35 21.93 13.25
N ILE A 52 -2.33 21.12 12.82
CA ILE A 52 -2.11 19.84 12.16
C ILE A 52 -1.90 20.13 10.67
N HIS A 53 -0.83 19.58 10.11
CA HIS A 53 -0.61 19.65 8.66
C HIS A 53 -1.71 18.85 7.95
N TYR A 54 -2.64 19.58 7.33
CA TYR A 54 -3.72 18.97 6.57
C TYR A 54 -3.20 18.55 5.20
N ASN A 55 -3.09 17.24 5.00
CA ASN A 55 -2.83 16.67 3.69
C ASN A 55 -4.16 16.64 2.91
N HIS A 56 -4.34 17.61 2.01
CA HIS A 56 -5.49 17.68 1.12
C HIS A 56 -5.60 16.36 0.35
N PRO A 57 -6.70 15.62 0.48
CA PRO A 57 -6.89 14.44 -0.33
C PRO A 57 -7.45 14.93 -1.64
N ASP A 58 -6.61 15.12 -2.66
CA ASP A 58 -7.12 15.30 -4.03
C ASP A 58 -7.96 14.09 -4.51
N SER A 59 -8.04 13.01 -3.71
CA SER A 59 -9.17 12.06 -3.68
C SER A 59 -9.09 11.21 -2.40
N SER A 60 -10.02 11.35 -1.46
CA SER A 60 -10.04 10.54 -0.22
C SER A 60 -10.91 9.29 -0.37
N TRP A 61 -10.66 8.25 0.44
CA TRP A 61 -11.58 7.11 0.61
C TRP A 61 -13.00 7.54 0.97
N LYS A 62 -13.16 8.71 1.59
CA LYS A 62 -14.45 9.25 2.00
C LYS A 62 -15.33 9.58 0.79
N GLU A 63 -14.80 10.16 -0.28
CA GLU A 63 -15.55 10.35 -1.52
C GLU A 63 -15.96 9.01 -2.15
N LEU A 64 -15.06 8.03 -2.25
CA LEU A 64 -15.39 6.70 -2.80
C LEU A 64 -16.44 5.95 -1.95
N TYR A 65 -16.34 6.04 -0.63
CA TYR A 65 -17.23 5.41 0.34
C TYR A 65 -18.62 6.08 0.38
N GLN A 66 -18.67 7.42 0.29
CA GLN A 66 -19.92 8.19 0.36
C GLN A 66 -20.65 8.28 -1.00
N SER A 67 -19.94 8.12 -2.11
CA SER A 67 -20.51 8.22 -3.48
C SER A 67 -21.11 6.92 -4.02
N ASN A 68 -21.02 5.82 -3.28
CA ASN A 68 -21.40 4.47 -3.74
C ASN A 68 -20.59 4.00 -4.98
N GLU A 69 -19.39 4.56 -5.19
CA GLU A 69 -18.55 4.31 -6.37
C GLU A 69 -17.75 3.01 -6.34
N LEU A 70 -17.79 2.25 -5.25
CA LEU A 70 -17.24 0.90 -5.18
C LEU A 70 -17.81 0.00 -6.29
N THR A 71 -19.12 0.12 -6.55
CA THR A 71 -19.80 -0.58 -7.65
C THR A 71 -19.39 -0.06 -9.03
N LYS A 72 -18.93 1.20 -9.14
CA LYS A 72 -18.36 1.74 -10.39
C LYS A 72 -16.97 1.17 -10.67
N MET A 73 -16.15 0.92 -9.63
CA MET A 73 -14.88 0.21 -9.78
C MET A 73 -15.12 -1.24 -10.24
N CYS A 74 -16.01 -1.94 -9.53
CA CYS A 74 -16.50 -3.26 -9.91
C CYS A 74 -17.88 -3.51 -9.28
N PRO A 75 -18.89 -3.94 -10.05
CA PRO A 75 -20.22 -4.20 -9.51
C PRO A 75 -20.27 -5.36 -8.49
N HIS A 76 -19.19 -6.15 -8.41
CA HIS A 76 -19.06 -7.25 -7.47
C HIS A 76 -18.28 -6.87 -6.19
N LEU A 77 -17.81 -5.63 -6.09
CA LEU A 77 -17.34 -5.08 -4.82
C LEU A 77 -18.55 -4.68 -3.98
N ASP A 78 -18.75 -5.42 -2.90
CA ASP A 78 -19.79 -5.12 -1.91
C ASP A 78 -19.17 -4.69 -0.59
N GLN A 79 -19.89 -3.87 0.17
CA GLN A 79 -19.50 -3.38 1.47
C GLN A 79 -19.34 -4.53 2.48
N SER A 80 -20.09 -5.62 2.31
CA SER A 80 -19.98 -6.82 3.15
C SER A 80 -18.59 -7.47 3.12
N LEU A 81 -17.81 -7.25 2.04
CA LEU A 81 -16.42 -7.73 1.96
C LEU A 81 -15.55 -7.16 3.08
N PHE A 82 -15.82 -5.92 3.53
CA PHE A 82 -15.03 -5.25 4.57
C PHE A 82 -15.30 -5.81 5.95
N ASP A 83 -16.56 -6.17 6.22
CA ASP A 83 -16.97 -6.70 7.52
C ASP A 83 -16.26 -8.04 7.84
N ALA A 84 -15.89 -8.79 6.79
CA ALA A 84 -15.20 -10.07 6.93
C ALA A 84 -13.66 -9.98 6.97
N LEU A 85 -13.05 -8.79 6.81
CA LEU A 85 -11.61 -8.66 6.57
C LEU A 85 -10.74 -9.22 7.69
N SER A 86 -11.13 -9.02 8.94
CA SER A 86 -10.39 -9.57 10.08
C SER A 86 -10.31 -11.10 10.01
N GLY A 87 -11.43 -11.77 9.70
CA GLY A 87 -11.46 -13.22 9.48
C GLY A 87 -10.63 -13.65 8.27
N LYS A 88 -10.69 -12.91 7.16
CA LYS A 88 -9.88 -13.19 5.95
C LYS A 88 -8.39 -13.05 6.20
N LYS A 89 -8.00 -12.04 6.97
CA LYS A 89 -6.61 -11.82 7.40
C LYS A 89 -6.11 -12.99 8.25
N GLN A 90 -6.89 -13.43 9.23
CA GLN A 90 -6.53 -14.59 10.04
C GLN A 90 -6.38 -15.84 9.16
N LEU A 91 -7.31 -16.09 8.24
CA LEU A 91 -7.26 -17.22 7.32
C LEU A 91 -6.02 -17.18 6.41
N LEU A 92 -5.65 -16.01 5.89
CA LEU A 92 -4.49 -15.83 5.03
C LEU A 92 -3.19 -16.17 5.75
N TRP A 93 -2.98 -15.63 6.94
CA TRP A 93 -1.68 -15.69 7.62
C TRP A 93 -1.49 -16.96 8.46
N THR A 94 -2.56 -17.59 8.92
CA THR A 94 -2.46 -18.83 9.70
C THR A 94 -2.28 -20.07 8.82
N ARG A 95 -2.64 -19.99 7.52
CA ARG A 95 -2.48 -21.14 6.61
C ARG A 95 -1.10 -21.17 5.96
N PRO A 96 -0.46 -22.34 5.91
CA PRO A 96 0.79 -22.49 5.18
C PRO A 96 0.54 -22.39 3.68
N PHE A 97 1.37 -21.62 2.98
CA PHE A 97 1.39 -21.57 1.52
C PHE A 97 2.83 -21.59 1.01
N SER A 98 3.04 -22.20 -0.16
CA SER A 98 4.37 -22.33 -0.76
C SER A 98 4.83 -21.02 -1.41
N LYS A 99 6.15 -20.82 -1.49
CA LYS A 99 6.76 -19.60 -2.06
C LYS A 99 6.57 -19.48 -3.58
N THR A 100 6.25 -20.58 -4.25
CA THR A 100 6.13 -20.68 -5.71
C THR A 100 4.69 -20.88 -6.19
N GLY A 101 3.75 -21.08 -5.27
CA GLY A 101 2.36 -21.35 -5.61
C GLY A 101 1.60 -20.09 -6.03
N ASN A 102 0.56 -20.30 -6.82
CA ASN A 102 -0.44 -19.29 -7.14
C ASN A 102 -1.64 -19.58 -6.25
N TYR A 103 -1.86 -18.77 -5.23
CA TYR A 103 -2.97 -18.94 -4.30
C TYR A 103 -4.05 -17.89 -4.52
N SER A 104 -5.28 -18.26 -4.19
CA SER A 104 -6.45 -17.39 -4.22
C SER A 104 -7.21 -17.53 -2.90
N LEU A 105 -7.44 -16.38 -2.24
CA LEU A 105 -8.29 -16.24 -1.08
C LEU A 105 -9.64 -15.67 -1.51
N CYS A 106 -10.72 -16.38 -1.24
CA CYS A 106 -12.06 -15.88 -1.49
C CYS A 106 -12.43 -14.79 -0.49
N LEU A 107 -12.82 -13.61 -0.98
CA LEU A 107 -13.18 -12.50 -0.11
C LEU A 107 -14.67 -12.45 0.23
N HIS A 108 -15.50 -13.35 -0.34
CA HIS A 108 -16.91 -13.42 0.02
C HIS A 108 -17.09 -13.67 1.54
N PRO A 109 -17.98 -12.94 2.25
CA PRO A 109 -18.01 -12.93 3.72
C PRO A 109 -18.20 -14.30 4.34
N SER A 110 -19.04 -15.14 3.74
CA SER A 110 -19.38 -16.48 4.22
C SER A 110 -18.48 -17.61 3.67
N CYS A 111 -17.32 -17.31 3.08
CA CYS A 111 -16.54 -18.30 2.35
C CYS A 111 -15.06 -18.39 2.75
N ASP A 112 -14.66 -19.46 3.42
CA ASP A 112 -13.27 -19.62 3.90
C ASP A 112 -12.34 -20.33 2.91
N TYR A 113 -12.64 -20.21 1.61
CA TYR A 113 -11.77 -20.78 0.59
C TYR A 113 -10.43 -20.04 0.55
N PHE A 114 -9.35 -20.80 0.77
CA PHE A 114 -7.98 -20.42 0.47
C PHE A 114 -7.25 -21.64 -0.09
N GLY A 115 -6.79 -21.53 -1.34
CA GLY A 115 -6.20 -22.64 -2.09
C GLY A 115 -5.54 -22.20 -3.37
N GLU A 116 -5.10 -23.14 -4.20
CA GLU A 116 -4.46 -22.85 -5.48
C GLU A 116 -5.43 -22.20 -6.47
N SER A 117 -4.96 -21.21 -7.23
CA SER A 117 -5.76 -20.45 -8.18
C SER A 117 -6.41 -21.32 -9.26
N ASP A 118 -5.77 -22.42 -9.65
CA ASP A 118 -6.34 -23.37 -10.63
C ASP A 118 -7.59 -24.07 -10.07
N GLN A 119 -7.57 -24.37 -8.76
CA GLN A 119 -8.71 -24.95 -8.05
C GLN A 119 -9.79 -23.88 -7.77
N TYR A 120 -9.42 -22.60 -7.71
CA TYR A 120 -10.38 -21.51 -7.53
C TYR A 120 -11.37 -21.41 -8.69
N ASN A 121 -10.96 -21.72 -9.93
CA ASN A 121 -11.87 -21.69 -11.07
C ASN A 121 -13.08 -22.59 -10.81
N ASN A 122 -12.86 -23.79 -10.29
CA ASN A 122 -13.94 -24.68 -9.87
C ASN A 122 -14.79 -24.04 -8.78
N HIS A 123 -14.16 -23.48 -7.73
CA HIS A 123 -14.88 -22.78 -6.66
C HIS A 123 -15.79 -21.66 -7.18
N TYR A 124 -15.28 -20.82 -8.08
CA TYR A 124 -16.04 -19.76 -8.73
C TYR A 124 -17.20 -20.30 -9.56
N HIS A 125 -17.00 -21.37 -10.33
CA HIS A 125 -18.07 -21.94 -11.14
C HIS A 125 -19.24 -22.44 -10.29
N HIS A 126 -18.96 -22.98 -9.10
CA HIS A 126 -19.98 -23.51 -8.18
C HIS A 126 -20.65 -22.43 -7.33
N HIS A 127 -19.87 -21.50 -6.76
CA HIS A 127 -20.37 -20.55 -5.75
C HIS A 127 -20.58 -19.12 -6.29
N LYS A 128 -20.07 -18.81 -7.49
CA LYS A 128 -20.15 -17.48 -8.12
C LYS A 128 -19.53 -16.35 -7.27
N HIS A 129 -18.62 -16.67 -6.35
CA HIS A 129 -17.89 -15.66 -5.58
C HIS A 129 -16.84 -14.96 -6.46
N ALA A 130 -17.16 -13.74 -6.89
CA ALA A 130 -16.38 -13.05 -7.91
C ALA A 130 -15.02 -12.53 -7.43
N ILE A 131 -14.95 -12.04 -6.19
CA ILE A 131 -13.81 -11.27 -5.68
C ILE A 131 -12.83 -12.16 -4.93
N VAL A 132 -11.55 -12.10 -5.33
CA VAL A 132 -10.45 -12.84 -4.71
C VAL A 132 -9.23 -11.98 -4.47
N LEU A 133 -8.50 -12.29 -3.41
CA LEU A 133 -7.13 -11.83 -3.22
C LEU A 133 -6.18 -12.89 -3.77
N LYS A 134 -5.44 -12.56 -4.81
CA LYS A 134 -4.39 -13.42 -5.37
C LYS A 134 -3.09 -13.23 -4.62
N LEU A 135 -2.41 -14.34 -4.40
CA LEU A 135 -1.07 -14.39 -3.86
C LEU A 135 -0.20 -15.23 -4.79
N SER A 136 0.58 -14.56 -5.63
CA SER A 136 1.59 -15.18 -6.46
C SER A 136 2.87 -14.36 -6.52
N PRO A 137 3.99 -14.92 -7.02
CA PRO A 137 5.25 -14.18 -7.17
C PRO A 137 5.14 -12.93 -8.06
N LEU A 138 4.20 -12.93 -9.02
CA LEU A 138 3.97 -11.81 -9.94
C LEU A 138 2.80 -10.90 -9.51
N HIS A 139 1.84 -11.46 -8.76
CA HIS A 139 0.61 -10.80 -8.34
C HIS A 139 0.42 -10.96 -6.84
N THR A 140 1.36 -10.40 -6.07
CA THR A 140 1.34 -10.47 -4.60
C THR A 140 0.28 -9.52 -4.06
N LEU A 141 -0.71 -10.09 -3.34
CA LEU A 141 -1.83 -9.37 -2.73
C LEU A 141 -2.62 -8.54 -3.76
N GLU A 142 -2.87 -9.12 -4.93
CA GLU A 142 -3.63 -8.48 -6.00
C GLU A 142 -5.13 -8.82 -5.85
N LEU A 143 -5.97 -7.79 -5.75
CA LEU A 143 -7.42 -7.97 -5.80
C LEU A 143 -7.89 -8.21 -7.24
N TRP A 144 -8.60 -9.31 -7.46
CA TRP A 144 -9.07 -9.72 -8.78
C TRP A 144 -10.56 -10.04 -8.75
N CYS A 145 -11.26 -9.60 -9.80
CA CYS A 145 -12.65 -9.98 -10.05
C CYS A 145 -12.70 -11.03 -11.17
N ASN A 146 -13.13 -12.25 -10.84
CA ASN A 146 -13.29 -13.32 -11.83
C ASN A 146 -14.48 -13.10 -12.77
N SER A 147 -15.53 -12.42 -12.31
CA SER A 147 -16.69 -12.09 -13.15
C SER A 147 -16.38 -11.01 -14.18
N CYS A 148 -15.57 -10.00 -13.81
CA CYS A 148 -15.16 -8.93 -14.72
C CYS A 148 -13.83 -9.23 -15.45
N VAL A 149 -13.14 -10.31 -15.07
CA VAL A 149 -11.83 -10.73 -15.61
C VAL A 149 -10.80 -9.59 -15.56
N LYS A 150 -10.73 -8.88 -14.42
CA LYS A 150 -9.80 -7.77 -14.23
C LYS A 150 -9.26 -7.68 -12.81
N ALA A 151 -8.06 -7.14 -12.70
CA ALA A 151 -7.52 -6.65 -11.44
C ALA A 151 -8.27 -5.37 -11.04
N ILE A 152 -8.58 -5.21 -9.75
CA ILE A 152 -9.31 -4.06 -9.23
C ILE A 152 -8.31 -3.06 -8.64
N GLY A 153 -8.40 -1.79 -9.03
CA GLY A 153 -7.53 -0.70 -8.57
C GLY A 153 -6.05 -0.90 -8.87
N PHE A 154 -5.74 -1.69 -9.90
CA PHE A 154 -4.40 -1.86 -10.44
C PHE A 154 -4.35 -1.41 -11.90
N ASN A 155 -3.34 -0.60 -12.22
CA ASN A 155 -2.83 -0.48 -13.58
C ASN A 155 -2.02 -1.76 -13.85
N SER A 156 -2.50 -2.61 -14.74
CA SER A 156 -1.82 -3.85 -15.12
C SER A 156 -0.36 -3.64 -15.52
N PHE A 157 0.47 -4.69 -15.40
CA PHE A 157 1.83 -4.76 -15.96
C PHE A 157 1.91 -4.40 -17.46
N ALA A 158 0.78 -4.44 -18.15
CA ALA A 158 0.64 -4.07 -19.54
C ALA A 158 -0.32 -2.87 -19.67
N ASN A 159 0.17 -1.87 -20.40
CA ASN A 159 -0.57 -0.77 -21.03
C ASN A 159 -0.82 0.50 -20.20
N HIS A 160 -0.19 1.57 -20.70
CA HIS A 160 -0.36 2.99 -20.41
C HIS A 160 -1.78 3.56 -20.68
N LEU A 161 -2.84 2.75 -20.59
CA LEU A 161 -4.18 3.13 -21.05
C LEU A 161 -5.27 3.11 -19.99
N ASN A 162 -5.00 2.58 -18.80
CA ASN A 162 -5.89 2.78 -17.65
C ASN A 162 -5.14 3.63 -16.63
N ASN A 163 -5.33 4.94 -16.69
CA ASN A 163 -5.23 5.74 -15.48
C ASN A 163 -6.49 5.40 -14.67
N GLY A 164 -6.46 4.30 -13.90
CA GLY A 164 -7.49 4.06 -12.90
C GLY A 164 -7.66 5.31 -12.04
N LEU A 165 -8.88 5.60 -11.59
CA LEU A 165 -9.10 6.78 -10.75
C LEU A 165 -8.15 6.69 -9.54
N LYS A 166 -7.48 7.79 -9.17
CA LYS A 166 -6.54 7.81 -8.03
C LYS A 166 -7.18 7.25 -6.75
N THR A 167 -8.50 7.40 -6.63
CA THR A 167 -9.36 6.81 -5.59
C THR A 167 -9.26 5.28 -5.52
N GLU A 168 -9.21 4.58 -6.65
CA GLU A 168 -9.11 3.12 -6.71
C GLU A 168 -7.78 2.63 -6.12
N HIS A 169 -6.69 3.34 -6.44
CA HIS A 169 -5.36 3.02 -5.94
C HIS A 169 -5.27 3.22 -4.43
N TYR A 170 -5.82 4.33 -3.91
CA TYR A 170 -5.86 4.58 -2.47
C TYR A 170 -6.66 3.51 -1.72
N PHE A 171 -7.83 3.17 -2.25
CA PHE A 171 -8.71 2.15 -1.69
C PHE A 171 -8.05 0.77 -1.64
N MET A 172 -7.38 0.37 -2.73
CA MET A 172 -6.62 -0.88 -2.75
C MET A 172 -5.42 -0.90 -1.84
N LYS A 173 -4.71 0.22 -1.74
CA LYS A 173 -3.63 0.35 -0.78
C LYS A 173 -4.14 0.11 0.63
N LYS A 174 -5.22 0.77 1.05
CA LYS A 174 -5.77 0.61 2.41
C LYS A 174 -6.23 -0.82 2.68
N LEU A 175 -6.98 -1.43 1.76
CA LEU A 175 -7.42 -2.82 1.89
C LEU A 175 -6.23 -3.78 2.07
N VAL A 176 -5.23 -3.65 1.21
CA VAL A 176 -4.04 -4.51 1.25
C VAL A 176 -3.25 -4.27 2.53
N GLN A 177 -3.11 -3.02 2.99
CA GLN A 177 -2.46 -2.72 4.27
C GLN A 177 -3.22 -3.33 5.45
N ASP A 178 -4.55 -3.25 5.46
CA ASP A 178 -5.38 -3.82 6.52
C ASP A 178 -5.22 -5.34 6.64
N ILE A 179 -5.13 -6.02 5.50
CA ILE A 179 -4.88 -7.47 5.43
C ILE A 179 -3.41 -7.78 5.77
N ALA A 180 -2.45 -6.99 5.29
CA ALA A 180 -1.03 -7.33 5.36
C ALA A 180 -0.30 -6.87 6.61
N THR A 181 -0.83 -5.90 7.36
CA THR A 181 -0.14 -5.31 8.51
C THR A 181 -0.83 -5.65 9.82
N PHE A 182 -0.06 -5.82 10.89
CA PHE A 182 -0.61 -6.04 12.23
C PHE A 182 -1.21 -4.75 12.81
N LYS A 183 -2.38 -4.88 13.44
CA LYS A 183 -3.13 -3.82 14.11
C LYS A 183 -3.33 -4.20 15.58
N PRO A 184 -2.56 -3.61 16.51
CA PRO A 184 -2.62 -3.98 17.94
C PRO A 184 -4.00 -3.83 18.59
N THR A 185 -4.88 -3.00 18.03
CA THR A 185 -6.24 -2.77 18.54
C THR A 185 -7.27 -3.80 18.06
N GLU A 186 -6.95 -4.57 17.01
CA GLU A 186 -7.88 -5.48 16.32
C GLU A 186 -7.36 -6.92 16.29
N ASP A 187 -6.05 -7.12 16.32
CA ASP A 187 -5.39 -8.41 16.14
C ASP A 187 -4.75 -8.92 17.45
N ASP A 188 -4.73 -10.24 17.61
CA ASP A 188 -4.00 -10.93 18.68
C ASP A 188 -2.48 -11.00 18.38
N ASP A 189 -1.65 -11.00 19.43
CA ASP A 189 -0.18 -11.06 19.35
C ASP A 189 0.31 -12.32 18.62
N LEU A 190 -0.43 -13.43 18.71
CA LEU A 190 -0.13 -14.65 17.94
C LEU A 190 -0.23 -14.39 16.42
N LEU A 191 -1.22 -13.60 16.00
CA LEU A 191 -1.41 -13.26 14.58
C LEU A 191 -0.27 -12.39 14.05
N GLN A 192 0.32 -11.52 14.89
CA GLN A 192 1.51 -10.76 14.53
C GLN A 192 2.66 -11.67 14.07
N SER A 193 2.95 -12.74 14.83
CA SER A 193 4.02 -13.67 14.46
C SER A 193 3.75 -14.40 13.14
N TYR A 194 2.49 -14.71 12.83
CA TYR A 194 2.12 -15.35 11.55
C TYR A 194 2.26 -14.38 10.39
N ILE A 195 1.81 -13.12 10.57
CA ILE A 195 1.98 -12.05 9.60
C ILE A 195 3.46 -11.83 9.29
N ASP A 196 4.28 -11.65 10.33
CA ASP A 196 5.71 -11.36 10.15
C ASP A 196 6.41 -12.49 9.39
N LYS A 197 6.19 -13.76 9.78
CA LYS A 197 6.80 -14.91 9.08
C LYS A 197 6.32 -15.04 7.64
N GLY A 198 5.02 -14.84 7.40
CA GLY A 198 4.45 -14.90 6.06
C GLY A 198 5.02 -13.80 5.16
N ARG A 199 5.13 -12.59 5.69
CA ARG A 199 5.72 -11.44 5.00
C ARG A 199 7.20 -11.63 4.72
N GLN A 200 7.99 -12.06 5.71
CA GLN A 200 9.41 -12.38 5.51
C GLN A 200 9.60 -13.38 4.37
N SER A 201 8.76 -14.42 4.32
CA SER A 201 8.80 -15.41 3.23
C SER A 201 8.52 -14.80 1.85
N ILE A 202 7.44 -14.01 1.73
CA ILE A 202 7.06 -13.35 0.47
C ILE A 202 8.13 -12.34 0.03
N GLU A 203 8.54 -11.45 0.94
CA GLU A 203 9.45 -10.36 0.66
C GLU A 203 10.86 -10.87 0.34
N TYR A 204 11.29 -11.98 0.98
CA TYR A 204 12.52 -12.66 0.61
C TYR A 204 12.47 -13.24 -0.81
N THR A 205 11.35 -13.83 -1.22
CA THR A 205 11.18 -14.31 -2.60
C THR A 205 11.24 -13.15 -3.60
N LEU A 206 10.62 -12.00 -3.28
CA LEU A 206 10.71 -10.79 -4.10
C LEU A 206 12.16 -10.32 -4.22
N TYR A 207 12.91 -10.28 -3.11
CA TYR A 207 14.34 -9.97 -3.11
C TYR A 207 15.13 -10.93 -4.01
N GLN A 208 14.82 -12.22 -3.99
CA GLN A 208 15.54 -13.22 -4.79
C GLN A 208 15.29 -13.09 -6.30
N ILE A 209 14.13 -12.59 -6.72
CA ILE A 209 13.79 -12.47 -8.14
C ILE A 209 13.97 -11.05 -8.69
N GLN A 210 14.28 -10.06 -7.85
CA GLN A 210 14.31 -8.65 -8.27
C GLN A 210 15.32 -8.34 -9.37
N SER A 211 16.42 -9.10 -9.47
CA SER A 211 17.44 -8.95 -10.52
C SER A 211 17.02 -9.49 -11.88
N ARG A 212 15.91 -10.23 -11.96
CA ARG A 212 15.41 -10.84 -13.21
C ARG A 212 14.55 -9.89 -14.05
N TYR A 213 14.09 -8.77 -13.47
CA TYR A 213 13.17 -7.83 -14.13
C TYR A 213 13.87 -6.49 -14.42
N SER A 214 13.52 -5.87 -15.56
CA SER A 214 14.36 -4.91 -16.27
C SER A 214 14.39 -3.48 -15.70
N SER A 215 13.44 -3.09 -14.83
CA SER A 215 13.39 -1.74 -14.29
C SER A 215 13.77 -1.73 -12.81
N MET A 216 14.84 -0.98 -12.51
CA MET A 216 15.34 -0.76 -11.15
C MET A 216 14.84 0.58 -10.62
N HIS A 217 14.58 0.62 -9.33
CA HIS A 217 13.99 1.76 -8.66
C HIS A 217 14.82 2.15 -7.44
N ILE A 218 14.89 3.45 -7.16
CA ILE A 218 15.74 4.03 -6.12
C ILE A 218 14.98 4.11 -4.80
N VAL A 219 15.59 3.57 -3.74
CA VAL A 219 15.07 3.62 -2.36
C VAL A 219 16.17 4.04 -1.39
N ASP A 220 15.79 4.74 -0.31
CA ASP A 220 16.70 5.15 0.76
C ASP A 220 17.45 3.95 1.35
N LYS A 221 18.76 4.11 1.54
CA LYS A 221 19.64 3.03 2.01
C LYS A 221 19.30 2.57 3.43
N LYS A 222 18.97 3.49 4.34
CA LYS A 222 18.66 3.14 5.73
C LYS A 222 17.35 2.35 5.83
N TRP A 223 16.34 2.76 5.05
CA TRP A 223 15.10 1.99 4.95
C TRP A 223 15.36 0.61 4.35
N TYR A 224 16.14 0.54 3.27
CA TYR A 224 16.50 -0.72 2.63
C TYR A 224 17.24 -1.69 3.57
N ASP A 225 18.19 -1.20 4.36
CA ASP A 225 18.92 -2.04 5.33
C ASP A 225 18.02 -2.55 6.45
N SER A 226 17.08 -1.72 6.90
CA SER A 226 16.06 -2.13 7.87
C SER A 226 15.13 -3.19 7.28
N TRP A 227 14.77 -3.05 6.01
CA TRP A 227 14.00 -4.05 5.26
C TRP A 227 14.78 -5.36 5.11
N LEU A 228 16.06 -5.32 4.75
CA LEU A 228 16.92 -6.52 4.70
C LEU A 228 17.03 -7.22 6.05
N ALA A 229 17.18 -6.47 7.14
CA ALA A 229 17.22 -7.03 8.48
C ALA A 229 15.89 -7.72 8.84
N PHE A 230 14.76 -7.15 8.43
CA PHE A 230 13.44 -7.75 8.63
C PHE A 230 13.27 -9.05 7.83
N ILE A 231 13.50 -9.04 6.52
CA ILE A 231 13.25 -10.21 5.65
C ILE A 231 14.21 -11.37 5.91
N SER A 232 15.38 -11.10 6.50
CA SER A 232 16.36 -12.12 6.90
C SER A 232 16.10 -12.74 8.26
N GLY A 233 15.12 -12.23 9.01
CA GLY A 233 14.84 -12.66 10.38
C GLY A 233 15.76 -12.05 11.45
N LYS A 234 16.80 -11.29 11.05
CA LYS A 234 17.74 -10.61 11.98
C LYS A 234 17.05 -9.55 12.84
N SER A 235 15.95 -8.99 12.35
CA SER A 235 15.11 -8.04 13.07
C SER A 235 13.65 -8.51 13.02
N LYS A 236 12.98 -8.46 14.18
CA LYS A 236 11.51 -8.56 14.25
C LYS A 236 10.81 -7.23 13.99
N VAL A 237 11.58 -6.15 13.90
CA VAL A 237 11.04 -4.80 13.67
C VAL A 237 10.87 -4.58 12.18
N CYS A 238 9.62 -4.40 11.76
CA CYS A 238 9.25 -4.00 10.41
C CYS A 238 9.80 -2.60 10.09
N PRO A 239 10.36 -2.33 8.89
CA PRO A 239 11.02 -1.05 8.57
C PRO A 239 10.09 0.16 8.51
N GLY A 240 8.76 -0.04 8.56
CA GLY A 240 7.77 1.03 8.43
C GLY A 240 7.67 1.57 6.99
N SER A 241 6.96 2.68 6.81
CA SER A 241 6.79 3.30 5.48
C SER A 241 8.12 3.78 4.90
N LEU A 242 8.29 3.62 3.59
CA LEU A 242 9.46 4.11 2.87
C LEU A 242 9.43 5.64 2.86
N THR A 243 10.53 6.29 3.24
CA THR A 243 10.76 7.72 2.98
C THR A 243 12.00 7.86 2.11
N ASN A 244 11.83 8.56 0.98
CA ASN A 244 12.93 8.94 0.10
C ASN A 244 13.28 10.42 0.25
N GLU A 245 12.70 11.13 1.22
CA GLU A 245 12.81 12.59 1.39
C GLU A 245 14.27 13.08 1.31
N LYS A 246 15.18 12.38 2.00
CA LYS A 246 16.61 12.70 2.07
C LYS A 246 17.37 12.52 0.75
N LEU A 247 16.76 11.83 -0.21
CA LEU A 247 17.35 11.64 -1.52
C LEU A 247 17.08 12.82 -2.46
N PHE A 248 16.15 13.70 -2.11
CA PHE A 248 15.80 14.85 -2.91
C PHE A 248 16.54 16.10 -2.42
N LEU A 249 16.84 16.99 -3.35
CA LEU A 249 17.28 18.34 -3.01
C LEU A 249 16.19 19.06 -2.20
N PRO A 250 16.54 20.07 -1.36
CA PRO A 250 15.58 20.80 -0.53
C PRO A 250 14.40 21.44 -1.30
N GLU A 251 14.58 21.67 -2.60
CA GLU A 251 13.55 22.17 -3.53
C GLU A 251 12.52 21.09 -3.95
N GLY A 252 12.69 19.85 -3.47
CA GLY A 252 11.68 18.78 -3.40
C GLY A 252 11.38 18.01 -4.69
N LEU A 253 11.89 18.42 -5.85
CA LEU A 253 11.50 17.83 -7.14
C LEU A 253 12.58 16.98 -7.82
N LYS A 254 13.86 17.23 -7.50
CA LYS A 254 15.01 16.58 -8.14
C LYS A 254 15.78 15.72 -7.14
N LEU A 255 16.17 14.53 -7.59
CA LEU A 255 17.08 13.65 -6.85
C LEU A 255 18.45 14.33 -6.74
N ASP A 256 19.10 14.28 -5.59
CA ASP A 256 20.44 14.83 -5.44
C ASP A 256 21.45 14.00 -6.27
N PRO A 257 22.11 14.59 -7.28
CA PRO A 257 23.05 13.87 -8.14
C PRO A 257 24.36 13.47 -7.43
N THR A 258 24.63 14.02 -6.24
CA THR A 258 25.83 13.71 -5.45
C THR A 258 25.74 12.38 -4.71
N LEU A 259 24.53 11.82 -4.58
CA LEU A 259 24.26 10.57 -3.88
C LEU A 259 24.95 9.37 -4.53
N THR A 260 25.35 8.42 -3.70
CA THR A 260 26.10 7.22 -4.10
C THR A 260 25.33 5.94 -3.82
N LEU A 261 25.21 5.11 -4.86
CA LEU A 261 24.66 3.76 -4.79
C LEU A 261 25.43 2.90 -3.76
N GLY A 262 24.69 2.26 -2.86
CA GLY A 262 25.22 1.42 -1.78
C GLY A 262 25.59 2.20 -0.51
N THR A 263 25.57 3.53 -0.56
CA THR A 263 25.85 4.42 0.58
C THR A 263 24.60 5.21 0.97
N ASP A 264 24.01 5.92 0.02
CA ASP A 264 22.86 6.80 0.29
C ASP A 264 21.54 6.18 -0.18
N PHE A 265 21.60 5.42 -1.27
CA PHE A 265 20.44 4.72 -1.83
C PHE A 265 20.80 3.31 -2.30
N GLU A 266 19.78 2.49 -2.48
CA GLU A 266 19.87 1.16 -3.06
C GLU A 266 18.84 0.96 -4.18
N LEU A 267 18.99 -0.11 -4.94
CA LEU A 267 18.09 -0.47 -6.04
C LEU A 267 17.17 -1.62 -5.67
N VAL A 268 15.89 -1.49 -6.04
CA VAL A 268 14.89 -2.56 -5.98
C VAL A 268 14.24 -2.79 -7.34
N GLY A 269 13.93 -4.05 -7.66
CA GLY A 269 13.21 -4.39 -8.89
C GLY A 269 11.74 -3.94 -8.86
N SER A 270 11.10 -3.88 -10.02
CA SER A 270 9.69 -3.42 -10.15
C SER A 270 8.72 -4.15 -9.22
N LEU A 271 8.80 -5.49 -9.13
CA LEU A 271 7.91 -6.28 -8.27
C LEU A 271 8.02 -5.88 -6.80
N THR A 272 9.26 -5.73 -6.32
CA THR A 272 9.56 -5.26 -4.97
C THR A 272 9.05 -3.83 -4.76
N ARG A 273 9.28 -2.93 -5.72
CA ARG A 273 8.75 -1.55 -5.70
C ARG A 273 7.24 -1.52 -5.54
N TRP A 274 6.51 -2.32 -6.31
CA TRP A 274 5.05 -2.42 -6.20
C TRP A 274 4.60 -2.96 -4.85
N TYR A 275 5.27 -3.98 -4.33
CA TYR A 275 4.98 -4.50 -2.99
C TYR A 275 5.19 -3.44 -1.92
N ILE A 276 6.29 -2.68 -1.99
CA ILE A 276 6.60 -1.60 -1.05
C ILE A 276 5.50 -0.55 -1.04
N GLU A 277 5.10 -0.06 -2.22
CA GLU A 277 4.03 0.93 -2.35
C GLU A 277 2.71 0.47 -1.73
N ARG A 278 2.38 -0.81 -1.91
CA ARG A 278 1.12 -1.41 -1.44
C ARG A 278 1.12 -1.69 0.05
N VAL A 279 2.16 -2.34 0.58
CA VAL A 279 2.18 -2.87 1.94
C VAL A 279 2.78 -1.86 2.92
N TYR A 280 3.93 -1.29 2.60
CA TYR A 280 4.61 -0.33 3.47
C TYR A 280 4.10 1.10 3.26
N GLY A 281 3.71 1.43 2.04
CA GLY A 281 3.42 2.80 1.62
C GLY A 281 4.68 3.66 1.52
N ILE A 282 4.52 4.82 0.87
CA ILE A 282 5.54 5.86 0.77
C ILE A 282 5.09 7.03 1.64
N LYS A 283 5.95 7.44 2.57
CA LYS A 283 5.84 8.68 3.33
C LYS A 283 6.58 9.76 2.56
N GLU A 284 5.89 10.84 2.19
CA GLU A 284 6.47 12.08 1.64
C GLU A 284 7.54 11.83 0.56
N GLY A 285 7.11 11.72 -0.70
CA GLY A 285 8.00 11.56 -1.84
C GLY A 285 7.50 10.56 -2.87
N LYS A 286 8.41 10.13 -3.75
CA LYS A 286 8.15 9.15 -4.81
C LYS A 286 9.31 8.16 -4.92
N ILE A 287 9.00 6.96 -5.37
CA ILE A 287 10.04 6.03 -5.83
C ILE A 287 10.39 6.40 -7.27
N ILE A 288 11.67 6.68 -7.53
CA ILE A 288 12.16 7.09 -8.84
C ILE A 288 12.65 5.86 -9.59
N SER A 289 12.21 5.69 -10.84
CA SER A 289 12.80 4.72 -11.74
C SER A 289 14.19 5.17 -12.15
N ALA A 290 15.18 4.27 -12.12
CA ALA A 290 16.52 4.56 -12.61
C ALA A 290 16.53 4.95 -14.11
N ASN A 291 15.51 4.54 -14.87
CA ASN A 291 15.35 4.89 -16.27
C ASN A 291 14.83 6.33 -16.48
N ASP A 292 14.26 6.94 -15.43
CA ASP A 292 13.70 8.30 -15.49
C ASP A 292 14.72 9.36 -15.04
N LEU A 293 15.96 8.96 -14.72
CA LEU A 293 17.02 9.89 -14.37
C LEU A 293 17.39 10.77 -15.58
N PRO A 294 17.58 12.09 -15.38
CA PRO A 294 18.01 12.98 -16.45
C PRO A 294 19.31 12.52 -17.09
N ASN A 295 19.38 12.55 -18.42
CA ASN A 295 20.59 12.21 -19.17
C ASN A 295 21.48 13.46 -19.34
N ASP A 296 21.98 13.99 -18.22
CA ASP A 296 22.88 15.15 -18.18
C ASP A 296 24.18 14.86 -17.41
N ALA A 297 25.09 15.83 -17.39
CA ALA A 297 26.40 15.69 -16.79
C ALA A 297 26.35 15.42 -15.27
N ASP A 298 25.30 15.89 -14.58
CA ASP A 298 25.18 15.78 -13.13
C ASP A 298 24.86 14.33 -12.74
N TYR A 299 23.98 13.66 -13.48
CA TYR A 299 23.59 12.27 -13.20
C TYR A 299 24.47 11.20 -13.86
N CYS A 300 25.35 11.58 -14.80
CA CYS A 300 26.22 10.64 -15.53
C CYS A 300 26.92 9.61 -14.64
N LYS A 301 27.51 10.06 -13.51
CA LYS A 301 28.22 9.18 -12.56
C LYS A 301 27.28 8.19 -11.90
N MET A 302 26.10 8.66 -11.47
CA MET A 302 25.08 7.83 -10.83
C MET A 302 24.55 6.77 -11.81
N ILE A 303 24.16 7.20 -13.01
CA ILE A 303 23.67 6.32 -14.09
C ILE A 303 24.71 5.26 -14.43
N HIS A 304 25.99 5.64 -14.54
CA HIS A 304 27.08 4.70 -14.81
C HIS A 304 27.19 3.61 -13.72
N LYS A 305 27.18 4.00 -12.44
CA LYS A 305 27.21 3.04 -11.30
C LYS A 305 25.99 2.11 -11.31
N ILE A 306 24.79 2.63 -11.60
CA ILE A 306 23.57 1.83 -11.71
C ILE A 306 23.70 0.79 -12.84
N LYS A 307 24.18 1.22 -14.02
CA LYS A 307 24.38 0.32 -15.16
C LYS A 307 25.40 -0.79 -14.85
N ILE A 308 26.52 -0.46 -14.21
CA ILE A 308 27.51 -1.47 -13.77
C ILE A 308 26.85 -2.47 -12.81
N ARG A 309 26.11 -1.99 -11.80
CA ARG A 309 25.42 -2.87 -10.84
C ARG A 309 24.42 -3.79 -11.54
N GLN A 310 23.64 -3.27 -12.48
CA GLN A 310 22.70 -4.07 -13.27
C GLN A 310 23.43 -5.14 -14.08
N GLN A 311 24.53 -4.80 -14.76
CA GLN A 311 25.35 -5.76 -15.51
C GLN A 311 25.91 -6.85 -14.59
N MET A 312 26.42 -6.50 -13.41
CA MET A 312 26.88 -7.46 -12.41
C MET A 312 25.74 -8.39 -11.96
N ASN A 313 24.57 -7.83 -11.67
CA ASN A 313 23.40 -8.60 -11.25
C ASN A 313 22.90 -9.55 -12.36
N HIS A 314 23.00 -9.17 -13.64
CA HIS A 314 22.68 -10.04 -14.78
C HIS A 314 23.73 -11.12 -15.01
N ALA A 315 25.01 -10.83 -14.78
CA ALA A 315 26.10 -11.80 -14.89
C ALA A 315 26.06 -12.83 -13.74
N THR A 316 25.60 -12.43 -12.56
CA THR A 316 25.47 -13.29 -11.38
C THR A 316 24.14 -14.02 -11.44
N ARG A 317 24.13 -15.31 -11.82
CA ARG A 317 22.88 -16.12 -11.92
C ARG A 317 22.12 -16.29 -10.59
N TYR A 318 22.72 -15.87 -9.47
CA TYR A 318 22.15 -15.94 -8.13
C TYR A 318 22.32 -14.58 -7.43
N PRO A 319 21.27 -14.02 -6.81
CA PRO A 319 21.39 -12.84 -5.95
C PRO A 319 22.35 -13.11 -4.80
N THR A 320 22.95 -12.06 -4.24
CA THR A 320 23.74 -12.17 -3.01
C THR A 320 22.91 -12.86 -1.93
N THR A 321 23.34 -14.07 -1.52
CA THR A 321 22.65 -14.87 -0.52
C THR A 321 22.62 -14.11 0.79
N ILE A 322 21.43 -13.68 1.21
CA ILE A 322 21.25 -13.24 2.59
C ILE A 322 21.12 -14.52 3.41
N LEU A 323 22.00 -14.71 4.38
CA LEU A 323 21.89 -15.81 5.33
C LEU A 323 20.62 -15.60 6.15
N ILE A 324 19.68 -16.54 6.03
CA ILE A 324 18.51 -16.66 6.90
C ILE A 324 19.00 -17.40 8.15
N GLU A 325 18.76 -16.85 9.33
CA GLU A 325 18.98 -17.53 10.62
C GLU A 325 17.73 -18.28 11.08
#